data_AF-H9MAX0-F1
#
_entry.id   AF-H9MAX0-F1
#
_cell.length_a   1.000
_cell.length_b   1.000
_cell.length_c   1.000
_cell.angle_alpha   90.00
_cell.angle_beta   90.00
_cell.angle_gamma   90.00
#
_symmetry.space_group_name_H-M   'P 1'
#
loop_
_entity.id
_entity.type
_entity.pdbx_description
1 polymer ?
#
loop_
_entity_poly.entity_id
_entity_poly.type
_entity_poly.pdbx_seq_one_letter_code
_entity_poly.pdbx_strand_id
1 'polypeptide(L)'
;NSSSSVDAGKVVACKSACLAFDLDQFCCRNEYNAPAKCLPTMYSRVFKKACPAAYSYAYDTPSPLFSCTSANAFTITFCPPRSHRVDKDTAMDLFHSLQLL
;
A
#
# COMPACT_ATOMS: atom_id res chain seq x y z
N ASN A 1 33.73 12.21 13.67
CA ASN A 1 32.72 13.02 12.96
C ASN A 1 31.65 12.03 12.52
N SER A 2 30.55 11.84 13.24
CA SER A 2 29.54 12.86 13.54
C SER A 2 28.96 12.74 14.95
N SER A 3 28.62 13.90 15.49
CA SER A 3 28.29 14.18 16.88
C SER A 3 26.90 13.71 17.32
N SER A 4 26.81 13.39 18.60
CA SER A 4 25.62 13.01 19.35
C SER A 4 24.50 14.05 19.27
N SER A 5 23.27 13.59 19.08
CA SER A 5 22.04 14.29 19.42
C SER A 5 21.14 13.23 20.03
N VAL A 6 20.54 13.50 21.19
CA VAL A 6 19.59 12.65 21.96
C VAL A 6 19.00 11.56 21.06
N ASP A 7 19.29 10.27 21.33
CA ASP A 7 18.85 9.16 20.47
C ASP A 7 17.32 9.08 20.47
N ALA A 8 16.70 9.89 19.61
CA ALA A 8 15.35 9.70 19.17
C ALA A 8 15.38 8.36 18.43
N GLY A 9 14.95 7.31 19.12
CA GLY A 9 15.06 5.93 18.65
C GLY A 9 14.74 5.82 17.16
N LYS A 10 15.69 5.29 16.40
CA LYS A 10 15.57 5.18 14.94
C LYS A 10 14.37 4.30 14.58
N VAL A 11 13.43 4.86 13.82
CA VAL A 11 12.30 4.09 13.26
C VAL A 11 12.82 3.13 12.19
N VAL A 12 12.61 1.82 12.38
CA VAL A 12 13.05 0.76 11.45
C VAL A 12 11.91 0.07 10.70
N ALA A 13 10.66 0.29 11.12
CA ALA A 13 9.45 -0.25 10.49
C ALA A 13 8.20 0.55 10.89
N CYS A 14 7.10 0.39 10.13
CA CYS A 14 5.79 0.97 10.44
C CYS A 14 4.74 -0.14 10.57
N LYS A 15 4.03 -0.20 11.70
CA LYS A 15 2.90 -1.12 11.88
C LYS A 15 1.67 -0.61 11.10
N SER A 16 0.89 -1.55 10.55
CA SER A 16 -0.47 -1.23 10.09
C SER A 16 -1.37 -0.92 11.29
N ALA A 17 -2.53 -0.30 11.05
CA ALA A 17 -3.50 -0.04 12.10
C ALA A 17 -4.01 -1.33 12.75
N CYS A 18 -4.25 -2.38 11.95
CA CYS A 18 -4.64 -3.68 12.47
C CYS A 18 -3.58 -4.24 13.43
N LEU A 19 -2.30 -4.22 13.05
CA LEU A 19 -1.23 -4.73 13.90
C LEU A 19 -0.96 -3.86 15.14
N ALA A 20 -1.28 -2.57 15.09
CA ALA A 20 -1.08 -1.65 16.20
C ALA A 20 -2.20 -1.73 17.25
N PHE A 21 -3.45 -1.92 16.82
CA PHE A 21 -4.63 -1.77 17.67
C PHE A 21 -5.46 -3.05 17.82
N ASP A 22 -5.34 -4.02 16.91
CA ASP A 22 -6.10 -5.28 16.87
C ASP A 22 -7.63 -5.12 16.98
N LEU A 23 -8.15 -4.00 16.47
CA LEU A 23 -9.59 -3.73 16.41
C LEU A 23 -10.17 -4.21 15.09
N ASP A 24 -11.38 -4.78 15.14
CA ASP A 24 -12.05 -5.36 13.97
C ASP A 24 -12.27 -4.37 12.84
N GLN A 25 -12.49 -3.09 13.15
CA GLN A 25 -12.61 -2.01 12.17
C GLN A 25 -11.32 -1.77 11.35
N PHE A 26 -10.15 -2.05 11.93
CA PHE A 26 -8.85 -1.91 11.25
C PHE A 26 -8.41 -3.20 10.58
N CYS A 27 -8.84 -4.35 11.12
CA CYS A 27 -8.53 -5.67 10.58
C CYS A 27 -9.59 -6.19 9.60
N CYS A 28 -10.69 -5.46 9.42
CA CYS A 28 -11.83 -5.84 8.60
C CYS A 28 -12.43 -7.22 8.99
N ARG A 29 -12.62 -7.46 10.30
CA ARG A 29 -13.19 -8.71 10.83
C ARG A 29 -14.64 -8.52 11.28
N ASN A 30 -15.35 -9.62 11.53
CA ASN A 30 -16.70 -9.63 12.10
C ASN A 30 -17.67 -8.74 11.31
N GLU A 31 -18.28 -7.74 11.96
CA GLU A 31 -19.20 -6.81 11.30
C GLU A 31 -18.52 -6.05 10.15
N TYR A 32 -17.20 -5.86 10.21
CA TYR A 32 -16.41 -5.17 9.17
C TYR A 32 -15.90 -6.11 8.07
N ASN A 33 -16.30 -7.39 8.04
CA ASN A 33 -15.89 -8.35 7.00
C ASN A 33 -16.67 -8.16 5.67
N ALA A 34 -16.77 -6.91 5.22
CA ALA A 34 -17.31 -6.55 3.91
C ALA A 34 -16.71 -5.21 3.44
N PRO A 35 -16.45 -5.02 2.13
CA PRO A 35 -15.92 -3.76 1.60
C PRO A 35 -16.77 -2.53 1.93
N ALA A 36 -18.10 -2.70 1.96
CA ALA A 36 -19.04 -1.63 2.29
C ALA A 36 -18.98 -1.20 3.77
N LYS A 37 -18.41 -2.04 4.65
CA LYS A 37 -18.38 -1.82 6.10
C LYS A 37 -16.98 -1.48 6.61
N CYS A 38 -15.92 -2.04 6.04
CA CYS A 38 -14.55 -1.68 6.40
C CYS A 38 -13.99 -0.62 5.45
N LEU A 39 -14.12 0.64 5.87
CA LEU A 39 -13.76 1.82 5.09
C LEU A 39 -12.30 2.24 5.31
N PRO A 40 -11.68 2.97 4.36
CA PRO A 40 -10.35 3.54 4.55
C PRO A 40 -10.28 4.45 5.77
N THR A 41 -9.21 4.31 6.55
CA THR A 41 -8.96 5.13 7.76
C THR A 41 -7.81 6.10 7.53
N MET A 42 -7.59 7.03 8.45
CA MET A 42 -6.43 7.93 8.37
C MET A 42 -5.11 7.15 8.33
N TYR A 43 -5.03 6.00 9.00
CA TYR A 43 -3.85 5.16 8.99
C TYR A 43 -3.62 4.49 7.62
N SER A 44 -4.64 3.88 7.02
CA SER A 44 -4.47 3.23 5.70
C SER A 44 -4.15 4.26 4.60
N ARG A 45 -4.73 5.47 4.69
CA ARG A 45 -4.41 6.57 3.75
C ARG A 45 -2.93 6.98 3.76
N VAL A 46 -2.26 6.92 4.92
CA VAL A 46 -0.81 7.20 5.00
C VAL A 46 -0.02 6.18 4.17
N PHE A 47 -0.33 4.88 4.32
CA PHE A 47 0.31 3.83 3.53
C PHE A 47 -0.02 3.95 2.04
N LYS A 48 -1.27 4.26 1.69
CA LYS A 48 -1.67 4.43 0.29
C LYS A 48 -0.96 5.59 -0.38
N LYS A 49 -0.75 6.70 0.34
CA LYS A 49 -0.01 7.85 -0.17
C LYS A 49 1.48 7.53 -0.34
N ALA A 50 2.07 6.78 0.57
CA ALA A 50 3.48 6.40 0.49
C ALA A 50 3.75 5.38 -0.63
N CYS A 51 2.84 4.42 -0.82
CA CYS A 51 2.93 3.33 -1.79
C CYS A 51 1.60 3.13 -2.53
N PRO A 52 1.29 3.92 -3.57
CA PRO A 52 -0.01 3.87 -4.27
C PRO A 52 -0.33 2.50 -4.90
N ALA A 53 0.71 1.82 -5.40
CA ALA A 53 0.63 0.50 -6.02
C ALA A 53 0.64 -0.68 -5.02
N ALA A 54 0.53 -0.43 -3.71
CA ALA A 54 0.45 -1.47 -2.70
C ALA A 54 -0.91 -1.45 -2.01
N TYR A 55 -1.28 -2.58 -1.41
CA TYR A 55 -2.43 -2.66 -0.52
C TYR A 55 -2.15 -1.91 0.78
N SER A 56 -3.05 -1.01 1.15
CA SER A 56 -2.96 -0.23 2.39
C SER A 56 -3.89 -0.71 3.51
N TYR A 57 -4.92 -1.49 3.17
CA TYR A 57 -5.81 -2.22 4.07
C TYR A 57 -6.51 -3.36 3.31
N ALA A 58 -7.31 -4.19 4.00
CA ALA A 58 -7.82 -5.45 3.45
C ALA A 58 -8.72 -5.30 2.21
N TYR A 59 -9.50 -4.23 2.09
CA TYR A 59 -10.37 -3.97 0.94
C TYR A 59 -9.95 -2.72 0.15
N ASP A 60 -8.64 -2.49 0.01
CA ASP A 60 -8.11 -1.33 -0.70
C ASP A 60 -8.63 -1.21 -2.13
N THR A 61 -9.14 -0.02 -2.46
CA THR A 61 -9.71 0.31 -3.77
C THR A 61 -9.10 1.61 -4.32
N PRO A 62 -8.77 1.68 -5.62
CA PRO A 62 -8.76 0.56 -6.57
C PRO A 62 -7.74 -0.50 -6.15
N SER A 63 -8.08 -1.76 -6.43
CA SER A 63 -7.27 -2.91 -6.06
C SER A 63 -5.92 -2.82 -6.79
N PRO A 64 -4.77 -2.85 -6.08
CA PRO A 64 -3.46 -2.92 -6.70
C PRO A 64 -3.15 -4.33 -7.25
N LEU A 65 -4.17 -5.10 -7.64
CA LEU A 65 -3.98 -6.39 -8.30
C LEU A 65 -3.42 -6.14 -9.70
N PHE A 66 -2.19 -6.56 -9.89
CA PHE A 66 -1.55 -6.64 -11.20
C PHE A 66 -1.60 -8.10 -11.66
N SER A 67 -2.31 -8.36 -12.75
CA SER A 67 -2.35 -9.69 -13.38
C SER A 67 -1.50 -9.67 -14.65
N CYS A 68 -0.54 -10.59 -14.75
CA CYS A 68 0.30 -10.77 -15.93
C CYS A 68 0.11 -12.19 -16.50
N THR A 69 -0.80 -12.34 -17.46
CA THR A 69 -1.24 -13.64 -18.01
C THR A 69 -0.14 -14.43 -18.73
N SER A 70 0.90 -13.74 -19.20
CA SER A 70 1.99 -14.33 -20.00
C SER A 70 3.37 -14.16 -19.35
N ALA A 71 3.42 -13.93 -18.04
CA ALA A 71 4.70 -13.82 -17.33
C ALA A 71 5.37 -15.20 -17.23
N ASN A 72 6.55 -15.32 -17.81
CA ASN A 72 7.41 -16.49 -17.70
C ASN A 72 8.26 -16.48 -16.41
N ALA A 73 8.47 -15.30 -15.82
CA ALA A 73 9.18 -15.12 -14.56
C ALA A 73 8.75 -13.81 -13.86
N PHE A 74 8.97 -13.75 -12.55
CA PHE A 74 8.80 -12.55 -11.72
C PHE A 74 10.12 -12.21 -11.02
N THR A 75 10.42 -10.92 -10.88
CA THR A 75 11.58 -10.45 -10.12
C THR A 75 11.12 -9.64 -8.92
N ILE A 76 11.61 -9.97 -7.73
CA ILE A 76 11.35 -9.24 -6.48
C ILE A 76 12.61 -8.47 -6.09
N THR A 77 12.50 -7.15 -6.03
CA THR A 77 13.64 -6.26 -5.72
C THR A 77 13.41 -5.56 -4.38
N PHE A 78 14.33 -5.76 -3.44
CA PHE A 78 14.35 -5.00 -2.19
C PHE A 78 15.06 -3.66 -2.40
N CYS A 79 14.47 -2.59 -1.85
CA CYS A 79 14.97 -1.21 -2.02
C CYS A 79 15.14 -0.81 -3.50
N PRO A 80 14.07 -0.86 -4.31
CA PRO A 80 14.15 -0.46 -5.71
C PRO A 80 14.51 1.03 -5.85
N PRO A 81 15.14 1.44 -6.96
CA PRO A 81 15.44 2.83 -7.22
C PRO A 81 14.15 3.66 -7.29
N ARG A 82 14.22 4.95 -6.95
CA ARG A 82 13.04 5.83 -6.87
C ARG A 82 12.29 5.98 -8.21
N SER A 83 12.99 5.77 -9.33
CA SER A 83 12.43 5.74 -10.70
C SER A 83 11.47 4.56 -10.95
N HIS A 84 11.44 3.57 -10.07
CA HIS A 84 10.56 2.39 -10.17
C HIS A 84 9.36 2.47 -9.21
N ARG A 85 9.15 3.61 -8.53
CA ARG A 85 7.88 3.86 -7.85
C ARG A 85 6.83 4.06 -8.94
N VAL A 86 5.92 3.10 -9.03
CA VAL A 86 4.69 3.26 -9.82
C VAL A 86 3.88 4.35 -9.12
N ASP A 87 4.18 5.60 -9.48
CA ASP A 87 3.37 6.74 -9.08
C ASP A 87 2.02 6.62 -9.79
N LYS A 88 1.00 7.23 -9.17
CA LYS A 88 -0.40 7.09 -9.59
C LYS A 88 -0.63 7.45 -11.06
N ASP A 89 0.31 8.18 -11.65
CA ASP A 89 0.29 8.69 -13.02
C ASP A 89 0.51 7.58 -14.07
N THR A 90 1.34 6.56 -13.83
CA THR A 90 1.65 5.56 -14.88
C THR A 90 0.66 4.39 -14.94
N ALA A 91 -0.01 4.05 -13.83
CA ALA A 91 -0.96 2.92 -13.78
C ALA A 91 -2.38 3.30 -14.26
N MET A 92 -2.75 4.58 -14.16
CA MET A 92 -4.00 5.08 -14.75
C MET A 92 -3.89 5.35 -16.26
N ASP A 93 -2.70 5.57 -16.80
CA ASP A 93 -2.52 5.72 -18.26
C ASP A 93 -2.85 4.43 -19.04
N LEU A 94 -2.51 3.25 -18.50
CA LEU A 94 -2.85 1.97 -19.12
C LEU A 94 -4.34 1.61 -19.00
N PHE A 95 -4.99 2.00 -17.89
CA PHE A 95 -6.42 1.73 -17.68
C PHE A 95 -7.34 2.73 -18.42
N HIS A 96 -6.94 4.00 -18.59
CA HIS A 96 -7.69 4.94 -19.43
C HIS A 96 -7.57 4.62 -20.92
N SER A 97 -6.42 4.12 -21.37
CA SER A 97 -6.21 3.74 -22.78
C SER A 97 -7.08 2.56 -23.22
N LEU A 98 -7.47 1.67 -22.29
CA LEU A 98 -8.32 0.51 -22.58
C LEU A 98 -9.83 0.80 -22.52
N GLN A 99 -10.24 1.98 -22.03
CA GLN A 99 -11.65 2.42 -22.06
C GLN A 99 -12.00 3.24 -23.31
N LEU A 100 -11.02 3.50 -24.20
CA LEU A 100 -11.20 4.19 -25.48
C LEU A 100 -11.10 3.25 -26.69
N LEU A 101 -11.10 1.93 -26.47
CA LEU A 101 -11.27 0.90 -27.49
C LEU A 101 -12.59 0.15 -27.28
#